data_AF-P43629-F1
#
_entry.id   AF-P43629-F1
#
_cell.length_a   1.000
_cell.length_b   1.000
_cell.length_c   1.000
_cell.angle_alpha   90.00
_cell.angle_beta   90.00
_cell.angle_gamma   90.00
#
_symmetry.space_group_name_H-M   'P 1'
#
loop_
_entity.id
_entity.type
_entity.pdbx_description
1 polymer ?
#
loop_
_entity_poly.entity_id
_entity_poly.type
_entity_poly.pdbx_seq_one_letter_code
_entity_poly.pdbx_strand_id
1 'polypeptide(L)'
;MSLMVVSMACVGLFLVQRAGPHMGGQDKPFLSAWPSAVVPRGGHVTLRCHYRHRFNNFMLYKEDRIHIPIFHGRIFQESFNMSPVTTAHAGNYTCRGSHPHSPTGWSAPSNPVVIMVTGNHRKPSLLAHPGPLVKSGERVILQCWSDIMFEHFFLHKEGISKDPSRLVGQIHDGVSKANFSIGPMMLALAGTYRCYGSVTHTPYQLSAPSDPLDIVVTGPYEKPSLSAQPGPKVQAGESVTLSCSSRSSYDMYHLSREGGAHERRLPAVRKVNRTFQADFPLGPATHGGTYRCFGSFRHSPYEWSDPSDPLLVSVTGNPSSSWPSPTEPSSKSGNPRHLHILIGTSVVIILFILLLFFLLHLWCSNKKNAAVMDQEPAGNRTANSEDSDEQDPEEVTYAQLDHCVFTQRKITRPSQRPKTPPTDTILYTELPNAKPRSKVVSCP
;
A
#
# COMPACT_ATOMS: atom_id res chain seq x y z
N MET A 1 -38.23 -39.12 55.55
CA MET A 1 -39.64 -38.77 55.36
C MET A 1 -39.74 -37.90 54.10
N SER A 2 -40.45 -38.41 53.10
CA SER A 2 -40.93 -37.80 51.84
C SER A 2 -39.96 -37.03 50.92
N LEU A 3 -39.65 -37.67 49.79
CA LEU A 3 -39.15 -37.05 48.56
C LEU A 3 -40.24 -36.19 47.90
N MET A 4 -39.93 -34.95 47.54
CA MET A 4 -40.77 -34.11 46.68
C MET A 4 -40.29 -34.23 45.23
N VAL A 5 -41.10 -34.91 44.42
CA VAL A 5 -41.07 -34.93 42.96
C VAL A 5 -42.02 -33.84 42.46
N VAL A 6 -41.52 -32.86 41.72
CA VAL A 6 -42.27 -31.93 40.86
C VAL A 6 -41.40 -31.76 39.60
N SER A 7 -41.52 -32.63 38.59
CA SER A 7 -42.44 -32.56 37.44
C SER A 7 -42.21 -31.36 36.50
N MET A 8 -41.42 -31.65 35.45
CA MET A 8 -41.67 -31.44 34.02
C MET A 8 -41.92 -30.04 33.43
N ALA A 9 -41.16 -29.84 32.35
CA ALA A 9 -41.47 -29.13 31.10
C ALA A 9 -40.84 -27.73 30.92
N CYS A 10 -40.30 -27.55 29.71
CA CYS A 10 -39.87 -26.30 29.07
C CYS A 10 -38.42 -25.84 29.32
N VAL A 11 -37.45 -26.55 28.75
CA VAL A 11 -36.20 -25.94 28.24
C VAL A 11 -36.19 -26.14 26.73
N GLY A 12 -36.83 -25.21 26.02
CA GLY A 12 -36.87 -25.16 24.56
C GLY A 12 -35.55 -24.68 23.99
N LEU A 13 -35.05 -25.40 22.99
CA LEU A 13 -33.86 -25.07 22.22
C LEU A 13 -34.04 -23.73 21.48
N PHE A 14 -33.21 -22.75 21.81
CA PHE A 14 -33.01 -21.55 20.98
C PHE A 14 -31.89 -21.82 19.97
N LEU A 15 -32.26 -22.41 18.82
CA LEU A 15 -31.43 -22.33 17.61
C LEU A 15 -31.70 -20.98 16.95
N VAL A 16 -30.83 -20.02 17.22
CA VAL A 16 -30.80 -18.72 16.55
C VAL A 16 -30.41 -18.94 15.08
N GLN A 17 -31.42 -19.10 14.22
CA GLN A 17 -31.25 -18.94 12.78
C GLN A 17 -31.05 -17.45 12.47
N ARG A 18 -29.80 -17.08 12.23
CA ARG A 18 -29.45 -15.76 11.70
C ARG A 18 -29.85 -15.72 10.23
N ALA A 19 -31.08 -15.28 9.96
CA ALA A 19 -31.54 -14.96 8.61
C ALA A 19 -30.72 -13.77 8.08
N GLY A 20 -29.81 -14.05 7.14
CA GLY A 20 -29.17 -13.03 6.32
C GLY A 20 -30.21 -12.38 5.38
N PRO A 21 -29.95 -11.16 4.89
CA PRO A 21 -30.92 -10.46 4.07
C PRO A 21 -31.16 -11.24 2.77
N HIS A 22 -32.42 -11.60 2.52
CA HIS A 22 -32.89 -12.05 1.22
C HIS A 22 -32.69 -10.93 0.20
N MET A 23 -31.54 -10.94 -0.49
CA MET A 23 -31.29 -10.12 -1.68
C MET A 23 -31.81 -10.89 -2.89
N GLY A 24 -32.88 -10.41 -3.50
CA GLY A 24 -33.33 -10.86 -4.82
C GLY A 24 -32.28 -10.53 -5.89
N GLY A 25 -31.95 -11.50 -6.74
CA GLY A 25 -31.00 -11.31 -7.85
C GLY A 25 -30.58 -12.63 -8.50
N GLN A 26 -31.33 -13.05 -9.52
CA GLN A 26 -31.09 -14.23 -10.36
C GLN A 26 -29.64 -14.29 -10.93
N ASP A 27 -28.99 -15.45 -10.81
CA ASP A 27 -27.88 -15.98 -11.63
C ASP A 27 -26.69 -15.06 -11.97
N LYS A 28 -25.96 -14.57 -10.96
CA LYS A 28 -24.69 -13.83 -11.17
C LYS A 28 -23.48 -14.54 -10.51
N PRO A 29 -22.37 -14.75 -11.25
CA PRO A 29 -21.11 -15.23 -10.69
C PRO A 29 -20.39 -14.15 -9.86
N PHE A 30 -19.44 -14.56 -9.04
CA PHE A 30 -18.63 -13.70 -8.16
C PHE A 30 -17.15 -13.80 -8.54
N LEU A 31 -16.51 -12.68 -8.85
CA LEU A 31 -15.10 -12.62 -9.20
C LEU A 31 -14.27 -12.14 -8.01
N SER A 32 -13.13 -12.77 -7.79
CA SER A 32 -12.15 -12.39 -6.76
C SER A 32 -10.72 -12.50 -7.26
N ALA A 33 -9.80 -11.77 -6.64
CA ALA A 33 -8.35 -11.83 -6.90
C ALA A 33 -7.61 -12.41 -5.70
N TRP A 34 -6.60 -13.25 -5.97
CA TRP A 34 -5.75 -13.87 -4.97
C TRP A 34 -4.27 -13.80 -5.38
N PRO A 35 -3.33 -13.45 -4.49
CA PRO A 35 -3.52 -13.09 -3.07
C PRO A 35 -4.04 -11.66 -2.86
N SER A 36 -3.85 -10.77 -3.83
CA SER A 36 -4.35 -9.39 -3.80
C SER A 36 -4.60 -8.89 -5.22
N ALA A 37 -5.49 -7.89 -5.36
CA ALA A 37 -5.72 -7.17 -6.61
C ALA A 37 -4.62 -6.11 -6.88
N VAL A 38 -3.80 -5.77 -5.87
CA VAL A 38 -2.62 -4.91 -6.01
C VAL A 38 -1.40 -5.79 -6.21
N VAL A 39 -0.80 -5.76 -7.41
CA VAL A 39 0.21 -6.73 -7.82
C VAL A 39 1.48 -6.01 -8.31
N PRO A 40 2.67 -6.34 -7.78
CA PRO A 40 3.91 -5.79 -8.32
C PRO A 40 4.18 -6.32 -9.74
N ARG A 41 4.81 -5.48 -10.58
CA ARG A 41 5.30 -5.91 -11.89
C ARG A 41 6.23 -7.13 -11.73
N GLY A 42 6.04 -8.16 -12.56
CA GLY A 42 6.74 -9.44 -12.46
C GLY A 42 6.15 -10.41 -11.41
N GLY A 43 5.19 -9.96 -10.60
CA GLY A 43 4.46 -10.82 -9.67
C GLY A 43 3.43 -11.71 -10.37
N HIS A 44 2.54 -12.31 -9.57
CA HIS A 44 1.45 -13.15 -10.06
C HIS A 44 0.14 -12.83 -9.35
N VAL A 45 -0.97 -13.04 -10.04
CA VAL A 45 -2.32 -12.97 -9.47
C VAL A 45 -3.22 -14.00 -10.13
N THR A 46 -4.04 -14.66 -9.33
CA THR A 46 -5.06 -15.58 -9.82
C THR A 46 -6.43 -14.94 -9.63
N LEU A 47 -7.15 -14.77 -10.74
CA LEU A 47 -8.56 -14.41 -10.72
C LEU A 47 -9.41 -15.68 -10.57
N ARG A 48 -10.35 -15.69 -9.62
CA ARG A 48 -11.27 -16.80 -9.41
C ARG A 48 -12.71 -16.35 -9.59
N CYS A 49 -13.42 -17.02 -10.49
CA CYS A 49 -14.83 -16.80 -10.74
C CYS A 49 -15.62 -17.92 -10.09
N HIS A 50 -16.40 -17.59 -9.07
CA HIS A 50 -17.21 -18.51 -8.29
C HIS A 50 -18.67 -18.41 -8.71
N TYR A 51 -19.39 -19.53 -8.63
CA TYR A 51 -20.83 -19.54 -8.80
C TYR A 51 -21.48 -20.55 -7.86
N ARG A 52 -22.69 -20.24 -7.38
CA ARG A 52 -23.43 -21.12 -6.45
C ARG A 52 -23.93 -22.40 -7.12
N HIS A 53 -24.05 -22.41 -8.44
CA HIS A 53 -24.42 -23.60 -9.21
C HIS A 53 -23.26 -24.05 -10.12
N ARG A 54 -23.35 -25.24 -10.72
CA ARG A 54 -22.26 -25.81 -11.52
C ARG A 54 -22.17 -25.16 -12.90
N PHE A 55 -21.50 -24.01 -13.01
CA PHE A 55 -20.93 -23.58 -14.28
C PHE A 55 -19.61 -24.31 -14.50
N ASN A 56 -19.40 -24.83 -15.72
CA ASN A 56 -18.15 -25.52 -16.07
C ASN A 56 -17.14 -24.57 -16.71
N ASN A 57 -17.64 -23.56 -17.43
CA ASN A 57 -16.83 -22.63 -18.21
C ASN A 57 -17.17 -21.21 -17.79
N PHE A 58 -16.12 -20.41 -17.61
CA PHE A 58 -16.22 -18.99 -17.34
C PHE A 58 -15.49 -18.21 -18.42
N MET A 59 -16.03 -17.07 -18.80
CA MET A 59 -15.43 -16.14 -19.73
C MET A 59 -15.02 -14.89 -18.97
N LEU A 60 -13.72 -14.55 -19.05
CA LEU A 60 -13.17 -13.33 -18.46
C LEU A 60 -13.27 -12.19 -19.48
N TYR A 61 -13.58 -10.99 -18.99
CA TYR A 61 -13.61 -9.76 -19.75
C TYR A 61 -12.78 -8.71 -19.04
N LYS A 62 -12.05 -7.90 -19.83
CA LYS A 62 -11.34 -6.71 -19.36
C LYS A 62 -11.97 -5.47 -20.00
N GLU A 63 -12.51 -4.59 -19.16
CA GLU A 63 -13.21 -3.38 -19.56
C GLU A 63 -12.21 -2.21 -19.63
N ASP A 64 -11.31 -2.25 -20.63
CA ASP A 64 -10.48 -1.12 -21.06
C ASP A 64 -9.91 -1.48 -22.43
N ARG A 65 -10.56 -1.01 -23.51
CA ARG A 65 -10.21 -1.33 -24.91
C ARG A 65 -8.89 -0.71 -25.38
N ILE A 66 -8.19 0.01 -24.51
CA ILE A 66 -7.20 1.00 -24.95
C ILE A 66 -5.90 0.32 -25.37
N HIS A 67 -5.45 -0.76 -24.75
CA HIS A 67 -4.33 -1.54 -25.27
C HIS A 67 -4.49 -3.00 -24.83
N ILE A 68 -4.57 -3.90 -25.82
CA ILE A 68 -4.31 -5.35 -25.77
C ILE A 68 -5.55 -6.28 -25.75
N PRO A 69 -5.79 -7.07 -26.83
CA PRO A 69 -6.93 -8.00 -26.95
C PRO A 69 -6.81 -9.28 -26.12
N ILE A 70 -5.76 -9.46 -25.30
CA ILE A 70 -5.42 -10.74 -24.63
C ILE A 70 -6.59 -11.33 -23.82
N PHE A 71 -7.48 -10.50 -23.28
CA PHE A 71 -8.50 -10.95 -22.32
C PHE A 71 -9.93 -10.90 -22.83
N HIS A 72 -10.21 -10.47 -24.05
CA HIS A 72 -11.60 -10.42 -24.50
C HIS A 72 -12.09 -11.83 -24.84
N GLY A 73 -12.80 -12.45 -23.90
CA GLY A 73 -13.47 -13.72 -24.15
C GLY A 73 -12.68 -14.98 -23.78
N ARG A 74 -11.63 -14.88 -22.94
CA ARG A 74 -10.85 -16.08 -22.56
C ARG A 74 -11.69 -17.01 -21.68
N ILE A 75 -11.87 -18.25 -22.14
CA ILE A 75 -12.59 -19.31 -21.42
C ILE A 75 -11.65 -20.01 -20.43
N PHE A 76 -12.08 -20.19 -19.19
CA PHE A 76 -11.31 -20.86 -18.15
C PHE A 76 -12.22 -21.65 -17.19
N GLN A 77 -11.63 -22.63 -16.50
CA GLN A 77 -12.30 -23.43 -15.47
C GLN A 77 -11.98 -22.85 -14.11
N GLU A 78 -12.94 -22.09 -13.54
CA GLU A 78 -12.94 -21.45 -12.21
C GLU A 78 -11.82 -20.43 -11.92
N SER A 79 -10.58 -20.69 -12.32
CA SER A 79 -9.42 -19.85 -12.02
C SER A 79 -8.61 -19.49 -13.28
N PHE A 80 -8.08 -18.27 -13.27
CA PHE A 80 -7.25 -17.73 -14.34
C PHE A 80 -5.98 -17.10 -13.74
N ASN A 81 -4.81 -17.67 -14.07
CA ASN A 81 -3.53 -17.21 -13.53
C ASN A 81 -2.86 -16.19 -14.47
N MET A 82 -2.48 -15.03 -13.94
CA MET A 82 -1.67 -14.01 -14.61
C MET A 82 -0.25 -14.04 -14.05
N SER A 83 0.70 -14.51 -14.84
CA SER A 83 2.13 -14.53 -14.48
C SER A 83 3.00 -14.59 -15.75
N PRO A 84 4.06 -13.78 -15.87
CA PRO A 84 4.39 -12.64 -15.00
C PRO A 84 3.43 -11.45 -15.25
N VAL A 85 3.12 -10.69 -14.21
CA VAL A 85 2.26 -9.50 -14.34
C VAL A 85 3.00 -8.34 -15.02
N THR A 86 2.43 -7.81 -16.10
CA THR A 86 2.90 -6.62 -16.82
C THR A 86 1.87 -5.50 -16.73
N THR A 87 2.23 -4.27 -17.13
CA THR A 87 1.31 -3.12 -17.17
C THR A 87 0.09 -3.36 -18.06
N ALA A 88 0.20 -4.26 -19.05
CA ALA A 88 -0.90 -4.71 -19.89
C ALA A 88 -2.05 -5.36 -19.11
N HIS A 89 -1.74 -5.98 -17.97
CA HIS A 89 -2.73 -6.66 -17.14
C HIS A 89 -3.48 -5.70 -16.20
N ALA A 90 -3.07 -4.43 -16.10
CA ALA A 90 -3.78 -3.45 -15.30
C ALA A 90 -5.14 -3.12 -15.94
N GLY A 91 -6.22 -3.15 -15.17
CA GLY A 91 -7.57 -2.84 -15.69
C GLY A 91 -8.71 -3.40 -14.85
N ASN A 92 -9.93 -3.13 -15.29
CA ASN A 92 -11.16 -3.63 -14.68
C ASN A 92 -11.60 -4.96 -15.30
N TYR A 93 -11.81 -5.99 -14.47
CA TYR A 93 -12.17 -7.34 -14.90
C TYR A 93 -13.57 -7.74 -14.44
N THR A 94 -14.30 -8.45 -15.30
CA THR A 94 -15.55 -9.14 -14.95
C THR A 94 -15.54 -10.54 -15.52
N CYS A 95 -16.31 -11.47 -14.93
CA CYS A 95 -16.51 -12.80 -15.48
C CYS A 95 -17.99 -13.09 -15.73
N ARG A 96 -18.26 -14.00 -16.67
CA ARG A 96 -19.57 -14.61 -16.90
C ARG A 96 -19.39 -16.12 -16.93
N GLY A 97 -20.28 -16.88 -16.32
CA GLY A 97 -20.31 -18.34 -16.45
C GLY A 97 -21.34 -18.80 -17.48
N SER A 98 -21.09 -19.93 -18.12
CA SER A 98 -22.07 -20.62 -18.98
C SER A 98 -22.59 -21.90 -18.33
N HIS A 99 -23.86 -22.19 -18.57
CA HIS A 99 -24.50 -23.39 -18.04
C HIS A 99 -24.05 -24.63 -18.83
N PRO A 100 -23.82 -25.79 -18.18
CA PRO A 100 -23.46 -27.02 -18.87
C PRO A 100 -24.46 -27.44 -19.97
N HIS A 101 -25.74 -27.11 -19.78
CA HIS A 101 -26.83 -27.44 -20.71
C HIS A 101 -27.17 -26.34 -21.72
N SER A 102 -26.49 -25.18 -21.67
CA SER A 102 -26.65 -24.10 -22.66
C SER A 102 -25.32 -23.35 -22.80
N PRO A 103 -24.38 -23.86 -23.63
CA PRO A 103 -23.08 -23.24 -23.85
C PRO A 103 -23.18 -21.82 -24.46
N THR A 104 -24.31 -21.51 -25.10
CA THR A 104 -24.62 -20.21 -25.71
C THR A 104 -25.22 -19.21 -24.72
N GLY A 105 -25.80 -19.67 -23.61
CA GLY A 105 -26.34 -18.82 -22.56
C GLY A 105 -25.28 -18.40 -21.54
N TRP A 106 -24.82 -17.16 -21.63
CA TRP A 106 -23.93 -16.56 -20.61
C TRP A 106 -24.75 -15.89 -19.51
N SER A 107 -24.34 -16.11 -18.25
CA SER A 107 -24.90 -15.42 -17.09
C SER A 107 -24.64 -13.90 -17.11
N ALA A 108 -25.29 -13.18 -16.19
CA ALA A 108 -25.01 -11.77 -15.96
C ALA A 108 -23.52 -11.57 -15.57
N PRO A 109 -22.90 -10.41 -15.88
CA PRO A 109 -21.54 -10.10 -15.45
C PRO A 109 -21.38 -10.17 -13.93
N SER A 110 -20.24 -10.64 -13.45
CA SER A 110 -19.85 -10.65 -12.04
C SER A 110 -19.72 -9.25 -11.44
N ASN A 111 -19.37 -9.16 -10.15
CA ASN A 111 -18.80 -7.93 -9.62
C ASN A 111 -17.49 -7.59 -10.38
N PRO A 112 -17.19 -6.31 -10.59
CA PRO A 112 -15.90 -5.90 -11.15
C PRO A 112 -14.77 -6.17 -10.14
N VAL A 113 -13.57 -6.47 -10.65
CA VAL A 113 -12.32 -6.56 -9.90
C VAL A 113 -11.25 -5.79 -10.65
N VAL A 114 -10.65 -4.79 -10.02
CA VAL A 114 -9.64 -3.93 -10.64
C VAL A 114 -8.25 -4.44 -10.30
N ILE A 115 -7.51 -4.92 -11.30
CA ILE A 115 -6.10 -5.28 -11.14
C ILE A 115 -5.25 -4.02 -11.25
N MET A 116 -4.58 -3.68 -10.16
CA MET A 116 -3.68 -2.54 -10.05
C MET A 116 -2.24 -3.03 -10.08
N VAL A 117 -1.47 -2.60 -11.08
CA VAL A 117 -0.07 -3.01 -11.24
C VAL A 117 0.84 -1.96 -10.65
N THR A 118 1.70 -2.32 -9.69
CA THR A 118 2.59 -1.37 -8.99
C THR A 118 4.00 -1.36 -9.55
N GLY A 119 4.76 -0.29 -9.26
CA GLY A 119 6.17 -0.16 -9.66
C GLY A 119 6.39 0.63 -10.96
N ASN A 120 5.40 1.42 -11.40
CA ASN A 120 5.49 2.18 -12.66
C ASN A 120 6.02 3.62 -12.47
N HIS A 121 6.04 4.11 -11.23
CA HIS A 121 6.53 5.43 -10.84
C HIS A 121 7.29 5.36 -9.50
N ARG A 122 8.02 6.42 -9.13
CA ARG A 122 8.68 6.50 -7.82
C ARG A 122 7.66 6.42 -6.68
N LYS A 123 8.06 5.84 -5.54
CA LYS A 123 7.18 5.68 -4.38
C LYS A 123 6.80 7.04 -3.77
N PRO A 124 5.56 7.22 -3.30
CA PRO A 124 5.18 8.33 -2.45
C PRO A 124 5.68 8.11 -1.01
N SER A 125 5.49 9.12 -0.17
CA SER A 125 5.73 9.06 1.27
C SER A 125 4.41 8.96 2.03
N LEU A 126 4.39 8.21 3.13
CA LEU A 126 3.21 7.99 3.97
C LEU A 126 3.51 8.38 5.42
N LEU A 127 2.66 9.21 6.00
CA LEU A 127 2.80 9.73 7.37
C LEU A 127 1.48 9.61 8.13
N ALA A 128 1.52 9.37 9.44
CA ALA A 128 0.35 9.37 10.31
C ALA A 128 0.31 10.63 11.17
N HIS A 129 -0.86 11.25 11.28
CA HIS A 129 -1.12 12.40 12.14
C HIS A 129 -2.26 12.07 13.13
N PRO A 130 -2.08 12.30 14.44
CA PRO A 130 -0.88 12.87 15.09
C PRO A 130 0.29 11.88 15.22
N GLY A 131 0.04 10.58 15.02
CA GLY A 131 1.05 9.53 15.07
C GLY A 131 0.46 8.15 14.77
N PRO A 132 1.29 7.10 14.77
CA PRO A 132 0.87 5.74 14.42
C PRO A 132 0.11 5.00 15.54
N LEU A 133 0.27 5.43 16.79
CA LEU A 133 -0.42 4.88 17.95
C LEU A 133 -1.77 5.57 18.14
N VAL A 134 -2.87 4.81 17.99
CA VAL A 134 -4.23 5.35 17.98
C VAL A 134 -5.05 4.68 19.07
N LYS A 135 -5.65 5.46 19.97
CA LYS A 135 -6.51 4.90 21.02
C LYS A 135 -7.78 4.33 20.41
N SER A 136 -8.27 3.22 20.98
CA SER A 136 -9.56 2.63 20.60
C SER A 136 -10.68 3.68 20.57
N GLY A 137 -11.44 3.73 19.48
CA GLY A 137 -12.51 4.72 19.25
C GLY A 137 -12.07 6.05 18.62
N GLU A 138 -10.77 6.38 18.60
CA GLU A 138 -10.26 7.62 17.98
C GLU A 138 -10.07 7.49 16.46
N ARG A 139 -9.57 8.55 15.81
CA ARG A 139 -9.30 8.55 14.36
C ARG A 139 -7.85 8.99 14.11
N VAL A 140 -7.27 8.48 13.03
CA VAL A 140 -5.96 8.89 12.53
C VAL A 140 -6.07 9.37 11.09
N ILE A 141 -5.25 10.35 10.71
CA ILE A 141 -5.13 10.80 9.34
C ILE A 141 -3.83 10.24 8.76
N LEU A 142 -3.94 9.41 7.73
CA LEU A 142 -2.80 8.96 6.95
C LEU A 142 -2.62 9.89 5.76
N GLN A 143 -1.58 10.71 5.80
CA GLN A 143 -1.23 11.61 4.71
C GLN A 143 -0.26 10.91 3.78
N CYS A 144 -0.68 10.76 2.54
CA CYS A 144 0.18 10.32 1.46
C CYS A 144 0.54 11.50 0.58
N TRP A 145 1.81 11.64 0.21
CA TRP A 145 2.27 12.75 -0.61
C TRP A 145 3.46 12.38 -1.51
N SER A 146 3.66 13.16 -2.57
CA SER A 146 4.78 13.02 -3.48
C SER A 146 5.12 14.37 -4.15
N ASP A 147 6.38 14.50 -4.54
CA ASP A 147 6.89 15.50 -5.48
C ASP A 147 6.36 15.29 -6.92
N ILE A 148 5.93 14.06 -7.26
CA ILE A 148 5.24 13.76 -8.51
C ILE A 148 3.79 14.23 -8.38
N MET A 149 3.27 14.86 -9.43
CA MET A 149 1.88 15.34 -9.49
C MET A 149 0.92 14.17 -9.77
N PHE A 150 0.79 13.26 -8.81
CA PHE A 150 -0.21 12.19 -8.88
C PHE A 150 -1.62 12.78 -8.77
N GLU A 151 -2.50 12.37 -9.67
CA GLU A 151 -3.90 12.78 -9.65
C GLU A 151 -4.70 11.98 -8.62
N HIS A 152 -4.33 10.71 -8.41
CA HIS A 152 -4.97 9.86 -7.43
C HIS A 152 -3.93 9.22 -6.51
N PHE A 153 -4.31 9.08 -5.25
CA PHE A 153 -3.59 8.30 -4.27
C PHE A 153 -4.43 7.10 -3.84
N PHE A 154 -3.75 5.99 -3.56
CA PHE A 154 -4.34 4.75 -3.11
C PHE A 154 -3.72 4.34 -1.78
N LEU A 155 -4.55 4.00 -0.80
CA LEU A 155 -4.13 3.49 0.49
C LEU A 155 -4.57 2.03 0.61
N HIS A 156 -3.61 1.14 0.80
CA HIS A 156 -3.82 -0.29 0.92
C HIS A 156 -3.33 -0.78 2.28
N LYS A 157 -4.14 -1.62 2.95
CA LYS A 157 -3.75 -2.31 4.17
C LYS A 157 -3.32 -3.74 3.83
N GLU A 158 -2.14 -4.14 4.27
CA GLU A 158 -1.63 -5.49 4.04
C GLU A 158 -2.53 -6.57 4.65
N GLY A 159 -2.57 -7.73 3.99
CA GLY A 159 -3.32 -8.90 4.46
C GLY A 159 -4.83 -8.83 4.24
N ILE A 160 -5.36 -7.75 3.67
CA ILE A 160 -6.78 -7.64 3.31
C ILE A 160 -6.92 -7.66 1.78
N SER A 161 -7.77 -8.55 1.27
CA SER A 161 -8.08 -8.68 -0.17
C SER A 161 -9.06 -7.62 -0.70
N LYS A 162 -9.35 -6.57 0.08
CA LYS A 162 -10.25 -5.49 -0.32
C LYS A 162 -9.51 -4.49 -1.20
N ASP A 163 -10.27 -3.84 -2.08
CA ASP A 163 -9.73 -2.79 -2.92
C ASP A 163 -9.11 -1.65 -2.08
N PRO A 164 -7.97 -1.10 -2.51
CA PRO A 164 -7.38 0.05 -1.86
C PRO A 164 -8.35 1.24 -1.83
N SER A 165 -8.32 2.00 -0.74
CA SER A 165 -9.06 3.27 -0.68
C SER A 165 -8.44 4.26 -1.65
N ARG A 166 -9.25 4.91 -2.49
CA ARG A 166 -8.80 5.87 -3.50
C ARG A 166 -9.25 7.28 -3.14
N LEU A 167 -8.34 8.26 -3.22
CA LEU A 167 -8.63 9.69 -3.08
C LEU A 167 -7.97 10.50 -4.20
N VAL A 168 -8.57 11.63 -4.55
CA VAL A 168 -7.98 12.59 -5.48
C VAL A 168 -6.86 13.37 -4.78
N GLY A 169 -5.72 13.46 -5.42
CA GLY A 169 -4.57 14.24 -4.99
C GLY A 169 -4.86 15.74 -5.06
N GLN A 170 -4.62 16.43 -3.96
CA GLN A 170 -4.65 17.88 -3.89
C GLN A 170 -3.24 18.41 -4.16
N ILE A 171 -3.13 19.36 -5.10
CA ILE A 171 -1.86 19.97 -5.48
C ILE A 171 -1.70 21.26 -4.68
N HIS A 172 -0.59 21.36 -3.94
CA HIS A 172 -0.22 22.55 -3.18
C HIS A 172 1.30 22.65 -3.11
N ASP A 173 1.87 23.83 -3.31
CA ASP A 173 3.32 24.09 -3.18
C ASP A 173 4.24 23.11 -3.92
N GLY A 174 3.83 22.69 -5.12
CA GLY A 174 4.63 21.75 -5.93
C GLY A 174 4.67 20.32 -5.41
N VAL A 175 3.81 19.97 -4.44
CA VAL A 175 3.57 18.59 -4.00
C VAL A 175 2.12 18.19 -4.25
N SER A 176 1.90 16.91 -4.56
CA SER A 176 0.55 16.32 -4.54
C SER A 176 0.39 15.53 -3.25
N LYS A 177 -0.78 15.65 -2.60
CA LYS A 177 -1.07 14.93 -1.35
C LYS A 177 -2.53 14.55 -1.21
N ALA A 178 -2.80 13.50 -0.44
CA ALA A 178 -4.13 13.08 -0.04
C ALA A 178 -4.14 12.66 1.43
N ASN A 179 -5.23 12.98 2.13
CA ASN A 179 -5.41 12.68 3.55
C ASN A 179 -6.52 11.63 3.72
N PHE A 180 -6.14 10.42 4.12
CA PHE A 180 -7.07 9.33 4.39
C PHE A 180 -7.45 9.35 5.87
N SER A 181 -8.74 9.50 6.18
CA SER A 181 -9.23 9.42 7.56
C SER A 181 -9.61 7.99 7.92
N ILE A 182 -8.85 7.37 8.83
CA ILE A 182 -9.08 6.01 9.31
C ILE A 182 -9.70 6.07 10.71
N GLY A 183 -10.85 5.44 10.88
CA GLY A 183 -11.51 5.27 12.17
C GLY A 183 -13.04 5.24 12.10
N PRO A 184 -13.74 5.14 13.24
CA PRO A 184 -13.19 5.03 14.60
C PRO A 184 -12.31 3.78 14.76
N MET A 185 -11.22 3.91 15.52
CA MET A 185 -10.18 2.89 15.59
C MET A 185 -10.72 1.62 16.21
N MET A 186 -10.65 0.53 15.46
CA MET A 186 -11.07 -0.82 15.85
C MET A 186 -9.98 -1.82 15.45
N LEU A 187 -9.96 -2.98 16.09
CA LEU A 187 -8.92 -4.00 15.88
C LEU A 187 -8.73 -4.34 14.37
N ALA A 188 -9.83 -4.44 13.63
CA ALA A 188 -9.81 -4.73 12.19
C ALA A 188 -9.14 -3.64 11.31
N LEU A 189 -8.94 -2.42 11.82
CA LEU A 189 -8.23 -1.34 11.14
C LEU A 189 -6.74 -1.32 11.49
N ALA A 190 -6.30 -1.92 12.59
CA ALA A 190 -4.88 -1.98 12.96
C ALA A 190 -4.08 -2.88 12.00
N GLY A 191 -2.87 -2.47 11.62
CA GLY A 191 -2.00 -3.20 10.71
C GLY A 191 -1.10 -2.30 9.85
N THR A 192 -0.40 -2.91 8.91
CA THR A 192 0.55 -2.22 8.03
C THR A 192 -0.16 -1.63 6.82
N TYR A 193 0.09 -0.34 6.58
CA TYR A 193 -0.44 0.40 5.45
C TYR A 193 0.67 0.78 4.47
N ARG A 194 0.34 0.80 3.19
CA ARG A 194 1.17 1.40 2.14
C ARG A 194 0.35 2.31 1.24
N CYS A 195 1.01 3.32 0.72
CA CYS A 195 0.43 4.24 -0.23
C CYS A 195 1.04 4.12 -1.62
N TYR A 196 0.23 4.43 -2.62
CA TYR A 196 0.60 4.49 -4.02
C TYR A 196 0.02 5.75 -4.67
N GLY A 197 0.65 6.21 -5.76
CA GLY A 197 0.12 7.26 -6.62
C GLY A 197 -0.16 6.77 -8.04
N SER A 198 -1.11 7.38 -8.73
CA SER A 198 -1.36 7.15 -10.16
C SER A 198 -1.55 8.47 -10.92
N VAL A 199 -1.35 8.41 -12.23
CA VAL A 199 -1.58 9.51 -13.18
C VAL A 199 -2.83 9.26 -14.02
N THR A 200 -3.36 10.31 -14.65
CA THR A 200 -4.66 10.31 -15.35
C THR A 200 -4.82 9.26 -16.42
N HIS A 201 -3.81 9.09 -17.29
CA HIS A 201 -3.91 8.23 -18.47
C HIS A 201 -3.76 6.74 -18.15
N THR A 202 -3.29 6.41 -16.95
CA THR A 202 -3.00 5.03 -16.54
C THR A 202 -3.43 4.79 -15.08
N PRO A 203 -4.74 4.91 -14.77
CA PRO A 203 -5.24 4.93 -13.38
C PRO A 203 -4.98 3.63 -12.61
N TYR A 204 -4.80 2.52 -13.31
CA TYR A 204 -4.52 1.20 -12.73
C TYR A 204 -3.01 0.86 -12.71
N GLN A 205 -2.17 1.73 -13.24
CA GLN A 205 -0.72 1.62 -13.17
C GLN A 205 -0.20 2.51 -12.04
N LEU A 206 0.07 1.89 -10.91
CA LEU A 206 0.44 2.58 -9.69
C LEU A 206 1.96 2.75 -9.59
N SER A 207 2.37 3.70 -8.76
CA SER A 207 3.75 3.86 -8.32
C SER A 207 4.29 2.61 -7.61
N ALA A 208 5.58 2.61 -7.30
CA ALA A 208 6.11 1.76 -6.26
C ALA A 208 5.41 2.07 -4.91
N PRO A 209 5.29 1.08 -4.00
CA PRO A 209 4.72 1.30 -2.68
C PRO A 209 5.57 2.26 -1.84
N SER A 210 4.91 3.09 -1.02
CA SER A 210 5.59 3.82 0.07
C SER A 210 6.29 2.85 1.04
N ASP A 211 7.13 3.39 1.92
CA ASP A 211 7.57 2.61 3.07
C ASP A 211 6.35 2.18 3.91
N PRO A 212 6.38 0.98 4.51
CA PRO A 212 5.29 0.47 5.33
C PRO A 212 5.11 1.35 6.57
N LEU A 213 3.85 1.63 6.91
CA LEU A 213 3.48 2.34 8.13
C LEU A 213 2.53 1.48 8.97
N ASP A 214 2.99 1.05 10.14
CA ASP A 214 2.18 0.28 11.08
C ASP A 214 1.27 1.21 11.88
N ILE A 215 -0.04 0.96 11.81
CA ILE A 215 -1.03 1.62 12.66
C ILE A 215 -1.45 0.66 13.76
N VAL A 216 -1.26 1.09 15.00
CA VAL A 216 -1.44 0.28 16.20
C VAL A 216 -2.61 0.82 17.00
N VAL A 217 -3.49 -0.08 17.43
CA VAL A 217 -4.56 0.26 18.36
C VAL A 217 -4.08 0.11 19.80
N THR A 218 -4.31 1.14 20.62
CA THR A 218 -4.00 1.14 22.06
C THR A 218 -5.27 1.15 22.91
N GLY A 219 -5.19 0.60 24.12
CA GLY A 219 -6.31 0.50 25.06
C GLY A 219 -7.21 -0.75 25.07
N PRO A 220 -7.08 -1.80 24.23
CA PRO A 220 -7.84 -3.05 24.45
C PRO A 220 -7.44 -3.84 25.70
N TYR A 221 -6.29 -3.55 26.32
CA TYR A 221 -5.77 -4.32 27.47
C TYR A 221 -5.23 -3.42 28.60
N GLU A 222 -5.07 -3.97 29.80
CA GLU A 222 -4.63 -3.23 31.00
C GLU A 222 -3.24 -2.61 30.87
N LYS A 223 -3.08 -1.37 31.34
CA LYS A 223 -1.81 -0.64 31.28
C LYS A 223 -0.68 -1.32 32.09
N PRO A 224 0.56 -1.36 31.56
CA PRO A 224 1.73 -1.74 32.34
C PRO A 224 2.22 -0.56 33.22
N SER A 225 3.18 -0.87 34.10
CA SER A 225 3.90 0.10 34.93
C SER A 225 5.29 0.36 34.38
N LEU A 226 5.69 1.64 34.31
CA LEU A 226 7.00 2.08 33.83
C LEU A 226 7.81 2.69 34.98
N SER A 227 9.06 2.26 35.13
CA SER A 227 10.00 2.76 36.15
C SER A 227 11.39 3.00 35.54
N ALA A 228 12.23 3.78 36.23
CA ALA A 228 13.61 4.04 35.82
C ALA A 228 14.59 3.56 36.88
N GLN A 229 15.74 3.03 36.44
CA GLN A 229 16.88 2.71 37.28
C GLN A 229 18.11 3.48 36.77
N PRO A 230 18.88 4.16 37.65
CA PRO A 230 18.72 4.23 39.12
C PRO A 230 17.58 5.16 39.57
N GLY A 231 17.06 5.99 38.68
CA GLY A 231 15.95 6.90 38.94
C GLY A 231 15.64 7.75 37.70
N PRO A 232 14.60 8.60 37.76
CA PRO A 232 14.18 9.42 36.62
C PRO A 232 15.03 10.68 36.41
N LYS A 233 15.83 11.10 37.42
CA LYS A 233 16.73 12.25 37.34
C LYS A 233 18.17 11.74 37.37
N VAL A 234 18.93 12.03 36.33
CA VAL A 234 20.32 11.56 36.18
C VAL A 234 21.25 12.68 35.71
N GLN A 235 22.54 12.52 35.93
CA GLN A 235 23.58 13.38 35.36
C GLN A 235 23.86 13.01 33.90
N ALA A 236 24.34 13.98 33.12
CA ALA A 236 24.76 13.76 31.74
C ALA A 236 25.86 12.69 31.69
N GLY A 237 25.70 11.71 30.80
CA GLY A 237 26.61 10.57 30.67
C GLY A 237 26.27 9.36 31.54
N GLU A 238 25.43 9.48 32.56
CA GLU A 238 24.95 8.33 33.34
C GLU A 238 24.01 7.45 32.50
N SER A 239 24.11 6.13 32.66
CA SER A 239 23.25 5.20 31.93
C SER A 239 21.90 5.01 32.62
N VAL A 240 20.82 5.17 31.86
CA VAL A 240 19.45 4.95 32.35
C VAL A 240 18.88 3.68 31.75
N THR A 241 18.23 2.86 32.58
CA THR A 241 17.42 1.73 32.11
C THR A 241 15.97 1.94 32.52
N LEU A 242 15.06 1.88 31.56
CA LEU A 242 13.63 1.93 31.82
C LEU A 242 13.07 0.51 31.92
N SER A 243 12.32 0.22 32.97
CA SER A 243 11.72 -1.09 33.20
C SER A 243 10.21 -1.01 33.05
N CYS A 244 9.68 -1.71 32.06
CA CYS A 244 8.25 -1.85 31.84
C CYS A 244 7.78 -3.20 32.37
N SER A 245 6.75 -3.23 33.22
CA SER A 245 6.29 -4.45 33.88
C SER A 245 4.78 -4.51 34.02
N SER A 246 4.23 -5.73 34.01
CA SER A 246 2.82 -6.00 34.28
C SER A 246 2.66 -7.38 34.93
N ARG A 247 1.51 -7.60 35.59
CA ARG A 247 1.05 -8.94 35.97
C ARG A 247 0.42 -9.68 34.80
N SER A 248 -0.05 -8.95 33.78
CA SER A 248 -0.55 -9.52 32.53
C SER A 248 0.60 -10.23 31.81
N SER A 249 0.30 -11.38 31.20
CA SER A 249 1.28 -12.21 30.49
C SER A 249 1.58 -11.71 29.08
N TYR A 250 1.85 -10.40 28.94
CA TYR A 250 2.26 -9.83 27.66
C TYR A 250 3.54 -10.51 27.17
N ASP A 251 3.57 -10.82 25.87
CA ASP A 251 4.72 -11.47 25.23
C ASP A 251 5.82 -10.47 24.87
N MET A 252 5.42 -9.24 24.56
CA MET A 252 6.26 -8.16 24.08
C MET A 252 5.91 -6.88 24.84
N TYR A 253 6.93 -6.05 25.08
CA TYR A 253 6.79 -4.70 25.55
C TYR A 253 7.30 -3.71 24.51
N HIS A 254 6.64 -2.57 24.41
CA HIS A 254 6.99 -1.47 23.52
C HIS A 254 7.24 -0.21 24.34
N LEU A 255 8.28 0.53 24.00
CA LEU A 255 8.65 1.79 24.63
C LEU A 255 8.58 2.90 23.58
N SER A 256 7.73 3.89 23.86
CA SER A 256 7.60 5.11 23.07
C SER A 256 8.24 6.28 23.80
N ARG A 257 8.79 7.22 23.03
CA ARG A 257 9.27 8.52 23.51
C ARG A 257 8.48 9.61 22.82
N GLU A 258 7.96 10.56 23.58
CA GLU A 258 7.22 11.71 23.04
C GLU A 258 8.11 12.54 22.10
N GLY A 259 7.62 12.82 20.88
CA GLY A 259 8.39 13.46 19.81
C GLY A 259 9.45 12.58 19.13
N GLY A 260 9.58 11.32 19.54
CA GLY A 260 10.48 10.34 18.91
C GLY A 260 9.80 9.60 17.76
N ALA A 261 10.56 9.32 16.70
CA ALA A 261 10.06 8.57 15.54
C ALA A 261 10.15 7.04 15.69
N HIS A 262 10.91 6.51 16.66
CA HIS A 262 11.24 5.09 16.74
C HIS A 262 10.79 4.48 18.06
N GLU A 263 9.84 3.57 17.98
CA GLU A 263 9.42 2.72 19.09
C GLU A 263 10.41 1.57 19.27
N ARG A 264 10.79 1.30 20.51
CA ARG A 264 11.65 0.15 20.84
C ARG A 264 10.78 -0.99 21.32
N ARG A 265 11.04 -2.21 20.87
CA ARG A 265 10.33 -3.41 21.32
C ARG A 265 11.30 -4.40 21.95
N LEU A 266 10.87 -5.10 23.00
CA LEU A 266 11.63 -6.16 23.65
C LEU A 266 10.70 -7.29 24.07
N PRO A 267 11.16 -8.55 24.03
CA PRO A 267 10.39 -9.67 24.56
C PRO A 267 10.27 -9.58 26.09
N ALA A 268 9.12 -10.00 26.61
CA ALA A 268 8.90 -10.06 28.04
C ALA A 268 9.69 -11.20 28.68
N VAL A 269 10.29 -10.91 29.83
CA VAL A 269 10.96 -11.87 30.71
C VAL A 269 10.09 -12.08 31.94
N ARG A 270 9.82 -13.34 32.27
CA ARG A 270 9.09 -13.70 33.49
C ARG A 270 10.01 -13.59 34.71
N LYS A 271 9.57 -12.83 35.71
CA LYS A 271 10.26 -12.66 37.00
C LYS A 271 9.66 -13.61 38.06
N VAL A 272 10.40 -13.81 39.15
CA VAL A 272 10.07 -14.76 40.24
C VAL A 272 8.74 -14.42 40.93
N ASN A 273 8.43 -13.13 41.06
CA ASN A 273 7.19 -12.58 41.61
C ASN A 273 5.96 -12.72 40.68
N ARG A 274 6.05 -13.52 39.60
CA ARG A 274 5.01 -13.71 38.58
C ARG A 274 4.67 -12.46 37.77
N THR A 275 5.55 -11.44 37.74
CA THR A 275 5.42 -10.34 36.79
C THR A 275 6.17 -10.64 35.50
N PHE A 276 5.70 -10.05 34.41
CA PHE A 276 6.35 -10.05 33.10
C PHE A 276 6.96 -8.67 32.90
N GLN A 277 8.23 -8.60 32.52
CA GLN A 277 8.97 -7.34 32.46
C GLN A 277 9.92 -7.31 31.26
N ALA A 278 10.17 -6.12 30.73
CA ALA A 278 11.28 -5.86 29.82
C ALA A 278 12.07 -4.62 30.28
N ASP A 279 13.39 -4.73 30.21
CA ASP A 279 14.33 -3.69 30.61
C ASP A 279 14.93 -3.06 29.35
N PHE A 280 14.64 -1.77 29.13
CA PHE A 280 15.08 -0.98 27.99
C PHE A 280 16.29 -0.11 28.36
N PRO A 281 17.52 -0.53 28.05
CA PRO A 281 18.70 0.30 28.29
C PRO A 281 18.69 1.48 27.32
N LEU A 282 18.61 2.72 27.83
CA LEU A 282 18.69 3.94 27.01
C LEU A 282 20.15 4.29 26.65
N GLY A 283 21.12 3.78 27.41
CA GLY A 283 22.52 4.18 27.32
C GLY A 283 22.80 5.49 28.05
N PRO A 284 23.95 6.13 27.80
CA PRO A 284 24.33 7.40 28.42
C PRO A 284 23.30 8.49 28.13
N ALA A 285 22.78 9.10 29.19
CA ALA A 285 21.75 10.12 29.08
C ALA A 285 22.33 11.39 28.43
N THR A 286 21.85 11.70 27.22
CA THR A 286 22.21 12.93 26.49
C THR A 286 21.08 13.94 26.48
N HIS A 287 19.84 13.47 26.40
CA HIS A 287 18.64 14.30 26.33
C HIS A 287 17.54 13.68 27.19
N GLY A 288 16.79 14.52 27.90
CA GLY A 288 15.58 14.10 28.60
C GLY A 288 14.46 13.71 27.65
N GLY A 289 13.38 13.18 28.20
CA GLY A 289 12.19 12.85 27.43
C GLY A 289 11.09 12.23 28.28
N THR A 290 9.85 12.33 27.78
CA THR A 290 8.70 11.65 28.36
C THR A 290 8.53 10.31 27.66
N TYR A 291 8.51 9.24 28.46
CA TYR A 291 8.40 7.87 27.96
C TYR A 291 7.08 7.24 28.42
N ARG A 292 6.52 6.38 27.58
CA ARG A 292 5.39 5.51 27.91
C ARG A 292 5.68 4.11 27.41
N CYS A 293 5.22 3.10 28.15
CA CYS A 293 5.34 1.71 27.71
C CYS A 293 3.99 1.03 27.54
N PHE A 294 3.99 -0.01 26.70
CA PHE A 294 2.82 -0.77 26.31
C PHE A 294 3.16 -2.26 26.30
N GLY A 295 2.17 -3.12 26.55
CA GLY A 295 2.27 -4.56 26.37
C GLY A 295 1.50 -5.04 25.14
N SER A 296 1.98 -6.09 24.47
CA SER A 296 1.25 -6.76 23.38
C SER A 296 1.45 -8.28 23.41
N PHE A 297 0.60 -9.01 22.71
CA PHE A 297 0.74 -10.45 22.51
C PHE A 297 1.36 -10.76 21.15
N ARG A 298 2.01 -11.92 21.03
CA ARG A 298 2.67 -12.35 19.77
C ARG A 298 1.68 -12.51 18.61
N HIS A 299 0.46 -12.95 18.89
CA HIS A 299 -0.57 -13.19 17.88
C HIS A 299 -1.33 -11.93 17.45
N SER A 300 -1.17 -10.82 18.18
CA SER A 300 -1.82 -9.53 17.90
C SER A 300 -0.81 -8.38 17.97
N PRO A 301 0.18 -8.32 17.06
CA PRO A 301 1.29 -7.37 17.15
C PRO A 301 0.87 -5.89 17.01
N TYR A 302 -0.30 -5.62 16.43
CA TYR A 302 -0.86 -4.27 16.26
C TYR A 302 -1.87 -3.89 17.34
N GLU A 303 -2.08 -4.73 18.35
CA GLU A 303 -3.02 -4.51 19.45
C GLU A 303 -2.25 -4.40 20.77
N TRP A 304 -2.16 -3.19 21.29
CA TRP A 304 -1.36 -2.87 22.47
C TRP A 304 -2.25 -2.50 23.64
N SER A 305 -1.73 -2.65 24.85
CA SER A 305 -2.42 -2.21 26.06
C SER A 305 -2.71 -0.71 26.07
N ASP A 306 -3.44 -0.25 27.09
CA ASP A 306 -3.38 1.14 27.51
C ASP A 306 -1.92 1.55 27.80
N PRO A 307 -1.55 2.83 27.55
CA PRO A 307 -0.23 3.34 27.89
C PRO A 307 0.00 3.30 29.40
N SER A 308 1.24 3.02 29.81
CA SER A 308 1.69 3.30 31.17
C SER A 308 1.51 4.78 31.52
N ASP A 309 1.53 5.08 32.82
CA ASP A 309 1.69 6.47 33.24
C ASP A 309 2.99 7.05 32.66
N PRO A 310 2.99 8.31 32.21
CA PRO A 310 4.15 8.92 31.56
C PRO A 310 5.29 9.08 32.57
N LEU A 311 6.50 8.72 32.14
CA LEU A 311 7.71 8.84 32.96
C LEU A 311 8.66 9.84 32.32
N LEU A 312 8.90 10.95 33.01
CA LEU A 312 9.84 11.99 32.57
C LEU A 312 11.26 11.65 33.04
N VAL A 313 12.16 11.39 32.10
CA VAL A 313 13.59 11.29 32.35
C VAL A 313 14.21 12.67 32.17
N SER A 314 14.84 13.20 33.22
CA SER A 314 15.49 14.51 33.23
C SER A 314 17.01 14.35 33.35
N VAL A 315 17.74 15.03 32.48
CA VAL A 315 19.21 15.02 32.46
C VAL A 315 19.71 16.34 33.03
N THR A 316 20.60 16.26 34.01
CA THR A 316 21.25 17.41 34.67
C THR A 316 22.74 17.40 34.35
N GLY A 317 23.41 18.55 34.36
CA GLY A 317 24.83 18.66 34.02
C GLY A 317 25.09 18.93 32.53
N ASN A 318 26.30 19.42 32.24
CA ASN A 318 26.70 19.77 30.88
C ASN A 318 27.23 18.51 30.18
N PRO A 319 26.68 18.11 29.01
CA PRO A 319 27.18 16.95 28.25
C PRO A 319 28.68 17.02 27.95
N SER A 320 29.27 18.21 28.00
CA SER A 320 30.68 18.43 27.74
C SER A 320 31.63 18.01 28.87
N SER A 321 31.16 17.71 30.09
CA SER A 321 32.07 17.42 31.23
C SER A 321 32.35 15.94 31.49
N SER A 322 31.62 15.01 30.86
CA SER A 322 31.79 13.55 31.06
C SER A 322 32.60 12.87 29.95
N TRP A 323 32.94 13.60 28.89
CA TRP A 323 33.89 13.13 27.89
C TRP A 323 35.28 13.57 28.35
N PRO A 324 36.30 12.68 28.36
CA PRO A 324 37.66 13.16 28.30
C PRO A 324 37.69 14.01 27.04
N SER A 325 37.94 15.32 27.19
CA SER A 325 38.28 16.19 26.08
C SER A 325 39.18 15.38 25.16
N PRO A 326 38.86 15.23 23.85
CA PRO A 326 39.81 14.65 22.94
C PRO A 326 41.08 15.45 23.19
N THR A 327 42.13 14.79 23.67
CA THR A 327 43.44 15.39 23.80
C THR A 327 43.63 16.15 22.51
N GLU A 328 43.63 17.49 22.57
CA GLU A 328 43.91 18.30 21.39
C GLU A 328 45.15 17.64 20.79
N PRO A 329 45.08 17.10 19.57
CA PRO A 329 46.31 16.82 18.89
C PRO A 329 46.88 18.22 18.72
N SER A 330 47.90 18.53 19.52
CA SER A 330 48.74 19.70 19.36
C SER A 330 49.42 19.56 18.00
N SER A 331 48.67 19.75 16.94
CA SER A 331 49.13 19.84 15.57
C SER A 331 49.49 21.31 15.34
N LYS A 332 50.47 21.76 16.14
CA LYS A 332 51.38 22.80 15.68
C LYS A 332 52.00 22.27 14.38
N SER A 333 51.85 23.03 13.30
CA SER A 333 52.40 22.79 11.96
C SER A 333 51.55 21.93 11.00
N GLY A 334 50.30 22.33 10.77
CA GLY A 334 49.63 22.04 9.50
C GLY A 334 50.19 22.95 8.40
N ASN A 335 51.22 22.48 7.68
CA ASN A 335 51.87 23.21 6.60
C ASN A 335 50.82 23.62 5.51
N PRO A 336 50.61 24.92 5.23
CA PRO A 336 49.57 25.39 4.29
C PRO A 336 49.74 24.87 2.86
N ARG A 337 50.87 24.22 2.56
CA ARG A 337 51.14 23.57 1.27
C ARG A 337 50.31 22.30 1.05
N HIS A 338 49.93 21.57 2.10
CA HIS A 338 49.22 20.29 1.91
C HIS A 338 47.74 20.46 1.55
N LEU A 339 47.11 21.56 1.99
CA LEU A 339 45.73 21.89 1.66
C LEU A 339 45.62 22.38 0.19
N HIS A 340 46.59 23.16 -0.29
CA HIS A 340 46.67 23.55 -1.70
C HIS A 340 46.88 22.34 -2.64
N ILE A 341 47.64 21.33 -2.22
CA ILE A 341 47.81 20.08 -2.99
C ILE A 341 46.51 19.27 -3.04
N LEU A 342 45.74 19.23 -1.94
CA LEU A 342 44.44 18.53 -1.89
C LEU A 342 43.35 19.24 -2.71
N ILE A 343 43.30 20.58 -2.65
CA ILE A 343 42.36 21.36 -3.47
C ILE A 343 42.76 21.28 -4.95
N GLY A 344 44.06 21.38 -5.27
CA GLY A 344 44.57 21.27 -6.64
C GLY A 344 44.30 19.91 -7.26
N THR A 345 44.54 18.82 -6.54
CA THR A 345 44.27 17.45 -7.04
C THR A 345 42.77 17.21 -7.26
N SER A 346 41.90 17.73 -6.39
CA SER A 346 40.45 17.62 -6.58
C SER A 346 39.96 18.33 -7.85
N VAL A 347 40.45 19.54 -8.13
CA VAL A 347 40.07 20.30 -9.34
C VAL A 347 40.55 19.59 -10.62
N VAL A 348 41.77 19.03 -10.62
CA VAL A 348 42.30 18.27 -11.76
C VAL A 348 41.49 17.00 -12.01
N ILE A 349 41.09 16.29 -10.95
CA ILE A 349 40.26 15.08 -11.06
C ILE A 349 38.87 15.42 -11.62
N ILE A 350 38.24 16.50 -11.15
CA ILE A 350 36.91 16.93 -11.66
C ILE A 350 37.01 17.31 -13.14
N LEU A 351 38.04 18.05 -13.55
CA LEU A 351 38.28 18.40 -14.95
C LEU A 351 38.51 17.16 -15.82
N PHE A 352 39.24 16.16 -15.32
CA PHE A 352 39.48 14.91 -16.04
C PHE A 352 38.18 14.09 -16.21
N ILE A 353 37.33 14.03 -15.18
CA ILE A 353 36.02 13.37 -15.24
C ILE A 353 35.11 14.07 -16.27
N LEU A 354 35.08 15.41 -16.28
CA LEU A 354 34.30 16.19 -17.25
C LEU A 354 34.81 15.99 -18.68
N LEU A 355 36.13 15.97 -18.89
CA LEU A 355 36.74 15.69 -20.19
C LEU A 355 36.39 14.27 -20.67
N LEU A 356 36.48 13.27 -19.79
CA LEU A 356 36.14 11.89 -20.11
C LEU A 356 34.67 11.76 -20.52
N PHE A 357 33.77 12.42 -19.78
CA PHE A 357 32.34 12.47 -20.10
C PHE A 357 32.10 13.12 -21.47
N PHE A 358 32.79 14.22 -21.78
CA PHE A 358 32.67 14.90 -23.08
C PHE A 358 33.19 14.04 -24.23
N LEU A 359 34.33 13.36 -24.06
CA LEU A 359 34.90 12.44 -25.04
C LEU A 359 33.98 11.23 -25.29
N LEU A 360 33.37 10.68 -24.24
CA LEU A 360 32.37 9.62 -24.36
C LEU A 360 31.13 10.11 -25.11
N HIS A 361 30.68 11.35 -24.84
CA HIS A 361 29.53 11.94 -25.53
C HIS A 361 29.82 12.20 -27.02
N LEU A 362 31.04 12.63 -27.36
CA LEU A 362 31.53 12.77 -28.73
C LEU A 362 31.63 11.41 -29.43
N TRP A 363 32.17 10.39 -28.76
CA TRP A 363 32.26 9.04 -29.32
C TRP A 363 30.88 8.43 -29.57
N CYS A 364 29.96 8.59 -28.62
CA CYS A 364 28.57 8.16 -28.78
C CYS A 364 27.84 8.94 -29.89
N SER A 365 28.16 10.22 -30.09
CA SER A 365 27.56 11.01 -31.19
C SER A 365 28.12 10.59 -32.54
N ASN A 366 29.43 10.30 -32.64
CA ASN A 366 30.05 9.86 -33.89
C ASN A 366 29.54 8.46 -34.31
N LYS A 367 29.26 7.59 -33.33
CA LYS A 367 28.68 6.26 -33.61
C LYS A 367 27.22 6.34 -34.09
N LYS A 368 26.46 7.36 -33.65
CA LYS A 368 25.11 7.64 -34.15
C LYS A 368 25.13 8.22 -35.58
N ASN A 369 26.17 8.97 -35.93
CA ASN A 369 26.31 9.54 -37.27
C ASN A 369 26.83 8.49 -38.28
N ALA A 370 27.67 7.53 -37.86
CA ALA A 370 28.16 6.45 -38.72
C ALA A 370 27.08 5.43 -39.09
N ALA A 371 26.10 5.17 -38.20
CA ALA A 371 25.00 4.24 -38.47
C ALA A 371 23.92 4.78 -39.43
N VAL A 372 23.97 6.07 -39.79
CA VAL A 372 23.00 6.73 -40.69
C VAL A 372 23.49 6.79 -42.15
N MET A 373 24.75 6.43 -42.43
CA MET A 373 25.32 6.49 -43.80
C MET A 373 25.31 5.17 -44.59
N ASP A 374 24.91 4.03 -44.02
CA ASP A 374 24.95 2.72 -44.69
C ASP A 374 23.58 2.22 -45.22
N GLN A 375 22.62 3.12 -45.46
CA GLN A 375 21.30 2.75 -45.99
C GLN A 375 21.01 3.45 -47.32
N GLU A 376 21.70 3.02 -48.38
CA GLU A 376 21.38 3.32 -49.79
C GLU A 376 20.44 2.22 -50.35
N PRO A 377 19.35 2.56 -51.07
CA PRO A 377 18.38 1.59 -51.55
C PRO A 377 18.65 1.18 -53.02
N ALA A 378 18.85 -0.12 -53.27
CA ALA A 378 18.74 -0.74 -54.59
C ALA A 378 17.97 -2.06 -54.40
N GLY A 379 16.94 -2.43 -55.14
CA GLY A 379 16.66 -2.15 -56.54
C GLY A 379 16.30 -3.48 -57.21
N ASN A 380 15.02 -3.87 -57.07
CA ASN A 380 14.20 -4.72 -57.94
C ASN A 380 14.88 -5.78 -58.83
N ARG A 381 14.59 -7.08 -58.62
CA ARG A 381 14.44 -8.10 -59.69
C ARG A 381 13.83 -9.42 -59.18
N THR A 382 12.72 -9.79 -59.82
CA THR A 382 11.91 -11.01 -59.69
C THR A 382 12.57 -12.22 -60.37
N ALA A 383 12.48 -13.41 -59.77
CA ALA A 383 12.36 -14.69 -60.49
C ALA A 383 11.90 -15.80 -59.54
N ASN A 384 10.85 -16.51 -59.94
CA ASN A 384 10.23 -17.65 -59.28
C ASN A 384 11.12 -18.91 -59.34
N SER A 385 11.05 -19.78 -58.32
CA SER A 385 10.81 -21.21 -58.53
C SER A 385 10.45 -21.92 -57.23
N GLU A 386 9.55 -22.87 -57.39
CA GLU A 386 8.82 -23.74 -56.47
C GLU A 386 9.64 -24.64 -55.54
N ASP A 387 9.02 -24.84 -54.35
CA ASP A 387 8.68 -26.12 -53.71
C ASP A 387 9.80 -27.00 -53.11
N SER A 388 9.76 -27.18 -51.78
CA SER A 388 9.64 -28.48 -51.10
C SER A 388 9.78 -28.31 -49.58
N ASP A 389 8.95 -29.09 -48.88
CA ASP A 389 8.65 -29.12 -47.45
C ASP A 389 9.82 -29.38 -46.47
N GLU A 390 9.61 -28.93 -45.22
CA GLU A 390 9.51 -29.78 -44.01
C GLU A 390 10.29 -29.28 -42.75
N GLN A 391 9.50 -29.16 -41.67
CA GLN A 391 9.78 -29.19 -40.21
C GLN A 391 10.45 -27.99 -39.44
N ASP A 392 9.58 -27.41 -38.59
CA ASP A 392 9.68 -26.58 -37.35
C ASP A 392 10.82 -26.96 -36.34
N PRO A 393 11.28 -26.14 -35.35
CA PRO A 393 10.44 -25.23 -34.54
C PRO A 393 10.90 -23.79 -34.24
N GLU A 394 9.87 -22.93 -34.09
CA GLU A 394 9.89 -21.55 -33.62
C GLU A 394 10.67 -21.30 -32.32
N GLU A 395 11.73 -20.49 -32.41
CA GLU A 395 12.41 -19.87 -31.27
C GLU A 395 12.02 -18.37 -31.22
N VAL A 396 10.88 -18.05 -30.60
CA VAL A 396 10.40 -16.65 -30.50
C VAL A 396 11.14 -15.93 -29.38
N THR A 397 12.25 -15.27 -29.72
CA THR A 397 12.98 -14.36 -28.84
C THR A 397 12.26 -13.00 -28.80
N TYR A 398 11.70 -12.62 -27.65
CA TYR A 398 11.09 -11.29 -27.46
C TYR A 398 12.17 -10.23 -27.28
N ALA A 399 12.46 -9.46 -28.33
CA ALA A 399 13.20 -8.21 -28.23
C ALA A 399 12.25 -7.06 -27.82
N GLN A 400 12.57 -6.39 -26.72
CA GLN A 400 11.95 -5.17 -26.22
C GLN A 400 12.03 -4.03 -27.25
N LEU A 401 10.89 -3.43 -27.57
CA LEU A 401 10.83 -2.09 -28.17
C LEU A 401 10.21 -1.13 -27.15
N ASP A 402 11.04 -0.26 -26.58
CA ASP A 402 10.60 0.89 -25.78
C ASP A 402 11.04 2.13 -26.55
N HIS A 403 10.08 2.83 -27.16
CA HIS A 403 10.33 4.13 -27.80
C HIS A 403 9.07 5.01 -27.68
N CYS A 404 8.84 5.60 -26.50
CA CYS A 404 7.91 6.72 -26.36
C CYS A 404 8.66 8.05 -26.50
N VAL A 405 8.49 8.70 -27.65
CA VAL A 405 8.90 10.09 -27.90
C VAL A 405 7.84 11.03 -27.33
N PHE A 406 8.21 11.82 -26.32
CA PHE A 406 7.41 12.93 -25.80
C PHE A 406 7.35 14.06 -26.85
N THR A 407 6.22 14.21 -27.54
CA THR A 407 5.91 15.44 -28.28
C THR A 407 5.12 16.39 -27.38
N GLN A 408 5.81 17.44 -26.94
CA GLN A 408 5.28 18.53 -26.13
C GLN A 408 4.30 19.37 -26.97
N ARG A 409 3.00 19.09 -26.88
CA ARG A 409 1.97 19.96 -27.48
C ARG A 409 1.59 21.05 -26.48
N LYS A 410 2.08 22.26 -26.75
CA LYS A 410 1.77 23.52 -26.08
C LYS A 410 0.25 23.77 -26.20
N ILE A 411 -0.52 23.51 -25.13
CA ILE A 411 -1.94 23.91 -25.06
C ILE A 411 -2.00 25.29 -24.41
N THR A 412 -2.33 26.27 -25.24
CA THR A 412 -2.68 27.64 -24.85
C THR A 412 -3.96 27.61 -23.99
N ARG A 413 -3.90 28.28 -22.84
CA ARG A 413 -4.97 28.44 -21.83
C ARG A 413 -6.15 29.23 -22.42
N PRO A 414 -7.41 28.74 -22.40
CA PRO A 414 -8.57 29.60 -22.61
C PRO A 414 -8.90 30.32 -21.29
N SER A 415 -9.07 31.64 -21.41
CA SER A 415 -9.51 32.55 -20.36
C SER A 415 -10.85 32.12 -19.72
N GLN A 416 -10.89 32.01 -18.39
CA GLN A 416 -12.13 31.92 -17.63
C GLN A 416 -12.77 33.32 -17.55
N ARG A 417 -13.92 33.50 -18.21
CA ARG A 417 -14.90 34.53 -17.85
C ARG A 417 -16.12 33.79 -17.26
N PRO A 418 -16.65 34.20 -16.10
CA PRO A 418 -17.81 33.53 -15.51
C PRO A 418 -19.05 33.83 -16.33
N LYS A 419 -19.83 32.79 -16.68
CA LYS A 419 -21.22 32.92 -17.12
C LYS A 419 -22.11 32.15 -16.15
N THR A 420 -23.05 32.90 -15.59
CA THR A 420 -24.16 32.54 -14.70
C THR A 420 -24.92 31.28 -15.17
N PRO A 421 -25.35 30.39 -14.26
CA PRO A 421 -26.15 29.22 -14.64
C PRO A 421 -27.63 29.61 -14.89
N PRO A 422 -28.34 28.98 -15.83
CA PRO A 422 -29.79 29.04 -15.87
C PRO A 422 -30.39 28.03 -14.87
N THR A 423 -31.37 28.51 -14.11
CA THR A 423 -32.21 27.76 -13.20
C THR A 423 -33.20 26.90 -14.00
N ASP A 424 -33.18 25.57 -13.83
CA ASP A 424 -34.30 24.71 -14.16
C ASP A 424 -34.71 23.89 -12.92
N THR A 425 -35.93 24.18 -12.48
CA THR A 425 -36.63 23.63 -11.32
C THR A 425 -37.15 22.23 -11.65
N ILE A 426 -36.72 21.20 -10.93
CA ILE A 426 -37.39 19.88 -10.92
C ILE A 426 -38.11 19.75 -9.57
N LEU A 427 -39.43 19.91 -9.63
CA LEU A 427 -40.37 19.75 -8.52
C LEU A 427 -40.68 18.24 -8.35
N TYR A 428 -40.27 17.66 -7.23
CA TYR A 428 -40.79 16.35 -6.79
C TYR A 428 -42.17 16.55 -6.16
N THR A 429 -43.19 15.92 -6.74
CA THR A 429 -44.50 15.82 -6.09
C THR A 429 -44.76 14.35 -5.75
N GLU A 430 -44.83 14.09 -4.45
CA GLU A 430 -45.31 12.84 -3.82
C GLU A 430 -46.78 12.58 -4.21
N LEU A 431 -47.11 11.32 -4.53
CA LEU A 431 -48.50 10.85 -4.68
C LEU A 431 -48.68 9.58 -3.83
N PRO A 432 -49.69 9.53 -2.94
CA PRO A 432 -49.78 8.50 -1.91
C PRO A 432 -50.40 7.18 -2.41
N ASN A 433 -50.01 6.12 -1.70
CA ASN A 433 -50.49 4.74 -1.75
C ASN A 433 -52.00 4.53 -2.04
N ALA A 434 -52.30 3.64 -2.98
CA ALA A 434 -53.53 2.83 -2.96
C ALA A 434 -53.27 1.42 -3.52
N LYS A 435 -53.72 0.41 -2.76
CA LYS A 435 -53.53 -1.04 -2.91
C LYS A 435 -54.03 -1.63 -4.25
N PRO A 436 -53.51 -2.81 -4.67
CA PRO A 436 -53.81 -3.42 -5.95
C PRO A 436 -55.06 -4.33 -5.90
N ARG A 437 -55.80 -4.39 -7.00
CA ARG A 437 -56.74 -5.48 -7.30
C ARG A 437 -56.51 -5.99 -8.72
N SER A 438 -56.12 -7.26 -8.79
CA SER A 438 -56.06 -8.12 -9.97
C SER A 438 -57.39 -8.11 -10.74
N LYS A 439 -57.31 -8.09 -12.07
CA LYS A 439 -58.21 -8.85 -12.97
C LYS A 439 -57.58 -8.97 -14.36
N VAL A 440 -57.36 -10.22 -14.76
CA VAL A 440 -56.99 -10.72 -16.08
C VAL A 440 -58.18 -10.55 -17.03
N VAL A 441 -57.95 -10.05 -18.25
CA VAL A 441 -58.79 -10.30 -19.44
C VAL A 441 -57.88 -10.30 -20.68
N SER A 442 -57.84 -11.42 -21.39
CA SER A 442 -57.35 -11.56 -22.77
C SER A 442 -58.52 -11.46 -23.74
N CYS A 443 -58.28 -10.99 -24.97
CA CYS A 443 -59.15 -11.08 -26.15
C CYS A 443 -58.30 -10.81 -27.40
N PRO A 444 -58.57 -11.38 -28.59
CA PRO A 444 -58.99 -12.75 -28.93
C PRO A 444 -57.81 -13.72 -29.06
#